data_AF-A0A426UI95-F1
#
_entry.id   AF-A0A426UI95-F1
#
_cell.length_a   1.000
_cell.length_b   1.000
_cell.length_c   1.000
_cell.angle_alpha   90.00
_cell.angle_beta   90.00
_cell.angle_gamma   90.00
#
_symmetry.space_group_name_H-M   'P 1'
#
loop_
_entity.id
_entity.type
_entity.pdbx_description
1 polymer ?
#
loop_
_entity_poly.entity_id
_entity_poly.type
_entity_poly.pdbx_seq_one_letter_code
_entity_poly.pdbx_strand_id
1 'polypeptide(L)'
;MRTLALDISRIWKASATTSTTLCRDHGMEVDTEPIEMEIGSALGAIRTLDLEVIQRSQGHDNRAEGWQRYEATRNADVQGHAVRGLTLLRNADTHAAGVVEVSPEEVFGGTAGYRLFPFWKLYDELPEAVRASSGNEEAYREAVGGRLVIETLLDAFAFLNRCDPTLASRDPKTGELEFFPLKPYSGPVGYERRHPDQPGRAEIHLEVRRRAEAKSPAGIRRTIQYSFPSGDSTVYCGYTDNGSRGQWAFTESAVQVARDVRNGFPYIVATADGAHRRVSAGPDGRLFAGSTGLDALAFPASSVDPASEVWEGWWKWAGEDAFHYRDQRHLG
;
A
#
# COMPACT_ATOMS: atom_id res chain seq x y z
N MET A 1 -24.70 -7.69 -7.88
CA MET A 1 -23.32 -7.63 -7.33
C MET A 1 -22.81 -8.89 -6.65
N ARG A 2 -23.67 -9.87 -6.31
CA ARG A 2 -23.23 -11.14 -5.68
C ARG A 2 -22.11 -11.86 -6.46
N THR A 3 -22.22 -11.93 -7.79
CA THR A 3 -21.20 -12.52 -8.67
C THR A 3 -19.86 -11.80 -8.52
N LEU A 4 -19.84 -10.47 -8.57
CA LEU A 4 -18.60 -9.69 -8.38
C LEU A 4 -17.96 -9.95 -7.01
N ALA A 5 -18.75 -10.00 -5.93
CA ALA A 5 -18.23 -10.32 -4.59
C ALA A 5 -17.59 -11.71 -4.54
N LEU A 6 -18.23 -12.71 -5.17
CA LEU A 6 -17.70 -14.06 -5.27
C LEU A 6 -16.40 -14.10 -6.08
N ASP A 7 -16.35 -13.41 -7.22
CA ASP A 7 -15.16 -13.36 -8.08
C ASP A 7 -14.00 -12.66 -7.37
N ILE A 8 -14.24 -11.56 -6.65
CA ILE A 8 -13.24 -10.92 -5.78
C ILE A 8 -12.72 -11.92 -4.74
N SER A 9 -13.61 -12.68 -4.09
CA SER A 9 -13.20 -13.70 -3.13
C SER A 9 -12.40 -14.84 -3.76
N ARG A 10 -12.67 -15.20 -5.02
CA ARG A 10 -11.92 -16.23 -5.75
C ARG A 10 -10.54 -15.74 -6.15
N ILE A 11 -10.42 -14.52 -6.70
CA ILE A 11 -9.13 -13.88 -6.99
C ILE A 11 -8.30 -13.78 -5.70
N TRP A 12 -8.92 -13.35 -4.60
CA TRP A 12 -8.26 -13.26 -3.29
C TRP A 12 -7.75 -14.62 -2.81
N LYS A 13 -8.55 -15.69 -2.95
CA LYS A 13 -8.11 -17.04 -2.62
C LYS A 13 -7.00 -17.53 -3.56
N ALA A 14 -7.15 -17.33 -4.87
CA ALA A 14 -6.16 -17.73 -5.87
C ALA A 14 -4.80 -17.08 -5.58
N SER A 15 -4.78 -15.78 -5.26
CA SER A 15 -3.57 -15.05 -4.86
C SER A 15 -2.82 -15.66 -3.66
N ALA A 16 -3.53 -16.40 -2.81
CA ALA A 16 -2.97 -17.06 -1.63
C ALA A 16 -2.70 -18.56 -1.83
N THR A 17 -3.13 -19.17 -2.94
CA THR A 17 -2.98 -20.61 -3.21
C THR A 17 -2.26 -20.93 -4.51
N THR A 18 -1.93 -19.93 -5.32
CA THR A 18 -1.16 -20.10 -6.55
C THR A 18 0.23 -20.67 -6.23
N SER A 19 0.61 -21.68 -7.00
CA SER A 19 1.94 -22.29 -6.91
C SER A 19 3.01 -21.33 -7.40
N THR A 20 4.06 -21.15 -6.62
CA THR A 20 5.25 -20.36 -6.97
C THR A 20 6.47 -21.26 -6.97
N THR A 21 7.26 -21.24 -8.04
CA THR A 21 8.53 -21.99 -8.11
C THR A 21 9.67 -20.99 -8.11
N LEU A 22 10.64 -21.14 -7.20
CA LEU A 22 11.85 -20.32 -7.21
C LEU A 22 12.90 -20.98 -8.11
N CYS A 23 13.12 -20.40 -9.29
CA CYS A 23 14.11 -20.87 -10.25
C CYS A 23 15.42 -20.10 -10.07
N ARG A 24 16.54 -20.83 -10.09
CA ARG A 24 17.88 -20.25 -9.85
C ARG A 24 18.29 -19.24 -10.93
N ASP A 25 17.89 -19.48 -12.18
CA ASP A 25 18.41 -18.75 -13.33
C ASP A 25 17.56 -17.52 -13.71
N HIS A 26 16.27 -17.51 -13.35
CA HIS A 26 15.33 -16.45 -13.73
C HIS A 26 14.42 -15.97 -12.58
N GLY A 27 14.72 -16.38 -11.34
CA GLY A 27 13.96 -15.95 -10.16
C GLY A 27 12.64 -16.68 -9.99
N MET A 28 11.66 -16.01 -9.38
CA MET A 28 10.37 -16.61 -9.07
C MET A 28 9.51 -16.75 -10.34
N GLU A 29 9.09 -17.97 -10.64
CA GLU A 29 8.09 -18.28 -11.65
C GLU A 29 6.73 -18.43 -10.96
N VAL A 30 5.74 -17.73 -11.49
CA VAL A 30 4.39 -17.65 -10.94
C VAL A 30 3.39 -18.08 -11.99
N ASP A 31 2.60 -19.09 -11.66
CA ASP A 31 1.44 -19.47 -12.46
C ASP A 31 0.30 -18.45 -12.25
N THR A 32 0.23 -17.46 -13.13
CA THR A 32 -0.78 -16.37 -13.05
C THR A 32 -2.13 -16.77 -13.66
N GLU A 33 -2.22 -17.90 -14.37
CA GLU A 33 -3.42 -18.32 -15.09
C GLU A 33 -4.67 -18.40 -14.18
N PRO A 34 -4.61 -18.99 -12.98
CA PRO A 34 -5.78 -19.04 -12.08
C PRO A 34 -6.28 -17.65 -11.66
N ILE A 35 -5.39 -16.67 -11.57
CA ILE A 35 -5.72 -15.30 -11.18
C ILE A 35 -6.36 -14.57 -12.37
N GLU A 36 -5.72 -14.66 -13.55
CA GLU A 36 -6.19 -14.02 -14.79
C GLU A 36 -7.58 -14.52 -15.20
N MET A 37 -7.85 -15.80 -15.03
CA MET A 37 -9.13 -16.41 -15.38
C MET A 37 -10.29 -15.84 -14.54
N GLU A 38 -10.09 -15.66 -13.24
CA GLU A 38 -11.08 -15.07 -12.34
C GLU A 38 -11.23 -13.55 -12.54
N ILE A 39 -10.14 -12.85 -12.90
CA ILE A 39 -10.18 -11.44 -13.29
C ILE A 39 -11.11 -11.23 -14.49
N GLY A 40 -11.02 -12.08 -15.51
CA GLY A 40 -11.90 -12.00 -16.68
C GLY A 40 -13.39 -12.04 -16.30
N SER A 41 -13.76 -12.91 -15.36
CA SER A 41 -15.13 -12.98 -14.82
C SER A 41 -15.51 -11.69 -14.08
N ALA A 42 -14.64 -11.20 -13.20
CA ALA A 42 -14.88 -9.98 -12.42
C ALA A 42 -15.10 -8.75 -13.32
N LEU A 43 -14.29 -8.59 -14.38
CA LEU A 43 -14.44 -7.51 -15.37
C LEU A 43 -15.77 -7.61 -16.11
N GLY A 44 -16.21 -8.83 -16.45
CA GLY A 44 -17.53 -9.08 -17.04
C GLY A 44 -18.69 -8.71 -16.09
N ALA A 45 -18.54 -9.03 -14.80
CA ALA A 45 -19.51 -8.66 -13.78
C ALA A 45 -19.58 -7.13 -13.58
N ILE A 46 -18.45 -6.44 -13.51
CA ILE A 46 -18.40 -4.96 -13.38
C ILE A 46 -19.13 -4.29 -14.53
N ARG A 47 -18.86 -4.69 -15.79
CA ARG A 47 -19.53 -4.10 -16.95
C ARG A 47 -21.04 -4.31 -16.90
N THR A 48 -21.49 -5.52 -16.56
CA THR A 48 -22.92 -5.81 -16.42
C THR A 48 -23.55 -4.92 -15.36
N LEU A 49 -22.89 -4.77 -14.21
CA LEU A 49 -23.38 -3.93 -13.11
C LEU A 49 -23.36 -2.43 -13.44
N ASP A 50 -22.33 -1.93 -14.12
CA ASP A 50 -22.26 -0.55 -14.62
C ASP A 50 -23.49 -0.27 -15.52
N LEU A 51 -23.78 -1.16 -16.47
CA LEU A 51 -24.97 -1.06 -17.33
C LEU A 51 -26.28 -1.15 -16.56
N GLU A 52 -26.39 -2.01 -15.55
CA GLU A 52 -27.59 -2.11 -14.71
C GLU A 52 -27.82 -0.83 -13.90
N VAL A 53 -26.78 -0.27 -13.28
CA VAL A 53 -26.85 1.00 -12.55
C VAL A 53 -27.25 2.13 -13.49
N ILE A 54 -26.68 2.17 -14.70
CA ILE A 54 -27.06 3.11 -15.75
C ILE A 54 -28.56 2.97 -16.06
N GLN A 55 -29.05 1.76 -16.36
CA GLN A 55 -30.45 1.54 -16.71
C GLN A 55 -31.41 1.96 -15.58
N ARG A 56 -31.06 1.68 -14.32
CA ARG A 56 -31.87 2.03 -13.16
C ARG A 56 -31.82 3.52 -12.82
N SER A 57 -30.71 4.20 -13.09
CA SER A 57 -30.57 5.65 -12.91
C SER A 57 -31.49 6.45 -13.84
N GLN A 58 -31.85 5.86 -14.99
CA GLN A 58 -32.67 6.47 -16.04
C GLN A 58 -34.18 6.28 -15.78
N GLY A 59 -34.69 6.68 -14.62
CA GLY A 59 -36.11 6.52 -14.24
C GLY A 59 -37.11 6.86 -15.37
N HIS A 60 -38.32 6.27 -15.31
CA HIS A 60 -39.29 6.23 -16.42
C HIS A 60 -39.55 7.56 -17.15
N ASP A 61 -39.51 8.69 -16.44
CA ASP A 61 -39.88 10.00 -16.98
C ASP A 61 -38.69 10.92 -17.30
N ASN A 62 -37.44 10.57 -16.91
CA ASN A 62 -36.30 11.48 -17.12
C ASN A 62 -34.95 10.78 -17.31
N ARG A 63 -34.86 9.99 -18.38
CA ARG A 63 -33.68 9.19 -18.71
C ARG A 63 -32.40 10.02 -18.90
N ALA A 64 -32.49 11.17 -19.55
CA ALA A 64 -31.33 12.00 -19.86
C ALA A 64 -30.67 12.57 -18.59
N GLU A 65 -31.47 13.09 -17.66
CA GLU A 65 -30.95 13.61 -16.38
C GLU A 65 -30.39 12.49 -15.49
N GLY A 66 -31.03 11.32 -15.47
CA GLY A 66 -30.55 10.14 -14.75
C GLY A 66 -29.15 9.73 -15.18
N TRP A 67 -28.95 9.59 -16.50
CA TRP A 67 -27.64 9.32 -17.10
C TRP A 67 -26.61 10.39 -16.75
N GLN A 68 -26.94 11.67 -16.93
CA GLN A 68 -26.00 12.77 -16.67
C GLN A 68 -25.55 12.81 -15.21
N ARG A 69 -26.44 12.53 -14.24
CA ARG A 69 -26.07 12.44 -12.83
C ARG A 69 -25.13 11.28 -12.55
N TYR A 70 -25.44 10.10 -13.11
CA TYR A 70 -24.56 8.94 -12.99
C TYR A 70 -23.17 9.23 -13.57
N GLU A 71 -23.12 9.75 -14.80
CA GLU A 71 -21.88 10.08 -15.49
C GLU A 71 -21.07 11.15 -14.75
N ALA A 72 -21.71 12.21 -14.26
CA ALA A 72 -21.06 13.23 -13.43
C ALA A 72 -20.47 12.64 -12.15
N THR A 73 -21.21 11.75 -11.48
CA THR A 73 -20.74 11.07 -10.27
C THR A 73 -19.56 10.14 -10.57
N ARG A 74 -19.65 9.36 -11.66
CA ARG A 74 -18.58 8.46 -12.10
C ARG A 74 -17.31 9.21 -12.48
N ASN A 75 -17.42 10.42 -13.02
CA ASN A 75 -16.27 11.24 -13.44
C ASN A 75 -15.68 12.09 -12.29
N ALA A 76 -16.41 12.33 -11.21
CA ALA A 76 -15.94 13.12 -10.07
C ALA A 76 -15.35 12.26 -8.93
N ASP A 77 -15.59 10.94 -8.95
CA ASP A 77 -15.21 10.01 -7.88
C ASP A 77 -14.10 9.07 -8.34
N VAL A 78 -13.02 8.95 -7.54
CA VAL A 78 -11.87 8.07 -7.83
C VAL A 78 -12.27 6.59 -7.96
N GLN A 79 -13.28 6.14 -7.22
CA GLN A 79 -13.82 4.78 -7.33
C GLN A 79 -14.71 4.63 -8.58
N GLY A 80 -15.34 5.73 -9.02
CA GLY A 80 -16.01 5.79 -10.31
C GLY A 80 -15.03 5.72 -11.49
N HIS A 81 -13.87 6.34 -11.36
CA HIS A 81 -12.75 6.18 -12.30
C HIS A 81 -12.25 4.75 -12.34
N ALA A 82 -12.21 4.03 -11.21
CA ALA A 82 -11.85 2.61 -11.22
C ALA A 82 -12.82 1.78 -12.07
N VAL A 83 -14.14 1.97 -11.93
CA VAL A 83 -15.13 1.32 -12.81
C VAL A 83 -14.85 1.66 -14.27
N ARG A 84 -14.70 2.95 -14.60
CA ARG A 84 -14.46 3.42 -15.97
C ARG A 84 -13.16 2.85 -16.54
N GLY A 85 -12.06 2.88 -15.80
CA GLY A 85 -10.77 2.32 -16.19
C GLY A 85 -10.86 0.80 -16.44
N LEU A 86 -11.53 0.05 -15.56
CA LEU A 86 -11.69 -1.40 -15.74
C LEU A 86 -12.53 -1.76 -16.97
N THR A 87 -13.42 -0.88 -17.44
CA THR A 87 -14.12 -1.11 -18.72
C THR A 87 -13.20 -1.04 -19.96
N LEU A 88 -12.04 -0.35 -19.88
CA LEU A 88 -11.01 -0.37 -20.92
C LEU A 88 -10.54 -1.80 -21.21
N LEU A 89 -10.20 -2.54 -20.14
CA LEU A 89 -9.67 -3.91 -20.23
C LEU A 89 -10.67 -4.88 -20.87
N ARG A 90 -11.98 -4.68 -20.63
CA ARG A 90 -13.01 -5.57 -21.17
C ARG A 90 -13.34 -5.28 -22.64
N ASN A 91 -13.07 -4.08 -23.14
CA ASN A 91 -13.34 -3.73 -24.54
C ASN A 91 -12.31 -4.34 -25.50
N ALA A 92 -11.13 -4.74 -24.99
CA ALA A 92 -10.28 -5.69 -25.69
C ALA A 92 -10.86 -7.09 -25.47
N ASP A 93 -11.48 -7.64 -26.51
CA ASP A 93 -12.25 -8.89 -26.52
C ASP A 93 -11.37 -10.16 -26.33
N THR A 94 -10.28 -10.07 -25.57
CA THR A 94 -9.23 -11.08 -25.49
C THR A 94 -9.17 -11.64 -24.07
N HIS A 95 -9.10 -12.96 -23.96
CA HIS A 95 -8.66 -13.65 -22.74
C HIS A 95 -7.36 -13.00 -22.26
N ALA A 96 -7.44 -12.19 -21.21
CA ALA A 96 -6.51 -11.11 -20.92
C ALA A 96 -5.21 -11.60 -20.27
N ALA A 97 -4.49 -12.47 -20.98
CA ALA A 97 -3.12 -12.79 -20.64
C ALA A 97 -2.28 -11.52 -20.72
N GLY A 98 -1.63 -11.16 -19.61
CA GLY A 98 -0.66 -10.07 -19.57
C GLY A 98 -1.22 -8.67 -19.34
N VAL A 99 -2.42 -8.51 -18.76
CA VAL A 99 -2.88 -7.22 -18.19
C VAL A 99 -2.50 -7.02 -16.73
N VAL A 100 -2.06 -8.11 -16.08
CA VAL A 100 -1.55 -8.10 -14.71
C VAL A 100 -0.07 -8.45 -14.69
N GLU A 101 0.57 -8.04 -13.61
CA GLU A 101 1.91 -8.47 -13.24
C GLU A 101 1.93 -8.86 -11.76
N VAL A 102 2.87 -9.73 -11.39
CA VAL A 102 3.09 -10.15 -10.01
C VAL A 102 4.50 -9.76 -9.64
N SER A 103 4.64 -8.77 -8.74
CA SER A 103 5.96 -8.35 -8.27
C SER A 103 6.52 -9.39 -7.29
N PRO A 104 7.77 -9.86 -7.48
CA PRO A 104 8.44 -10.72 -6.52
C PRO A 104 8.74 -10.03 -5.18
N GLU A 105 8.71 -8.70 -5.13
CA GLU A 105 8.99 -7.93 -3.92
C GLU A 105 7.83 -7.93 -2.91
N GLU A 106 6.61 -8.26 -3.35
CA GLU A 106 5.42 -8.35 -2.49
C GLU A 106 5.04 -9.79 -2.15
N VAL A 107 6.02 -10.69 -2.21
CA VAL A 107 5.84 -12.10 -1.87
C VAL A 107 6.01 -12.28 -0.36
N PHE A 108 4.88 -12.26 0.36
CA PHE A 108 4.90 -12.50 1.81
C PHE A 108 4.99 -14.00 2.09
N GLY A 109 6.16 -14.42 2.56
CA GLY A 109 6.46 -15.79 2.95
C GLY A 109 6.29 -16.06 4.45
N GLY A 110 5.63 -17.16 4.76
CA GLY A 110 5.68 -17.82 6.07
C GLY A 110 5.90 -19.32 5.91
N THR A 111 5.86 -20.09 7.00
CA THR A 111 5.96 -21.56 6.97
C THR A 111 4.85 -22.24 6.13
N ALA A 112 3.82 -21.50 5.71
CA ALA A 112 2.67 -21.97 4.95
C ALA A 112 2.69 -21.63 3.44
N GLY A 113 3.76 -21.01 2.93
CA GLY A 113 3.91 -20.66 1.52
C GLY A 113 4.03 -19.15 1.26
N TYR A 114 4.02 -18.81 -0.03
CA TYR A 114 4.16 -17.45 -0.55
C TYR A 114 2.81 -16.93 -1.01
N ARG A 115 2.46 -15.72 -0.58
CA ARG A 115 1.28 -15.01 -1.07
C ARG A 115 1.65 -14.03 -2.16
N LEU A 116 0.81 -13.96 -3.20
CA LEU A 116 0.97 -13.05 -4.33
C LEU A 116 0.03 -11.86 -4.22
N PHE A 117 0.49 -10.72 -4.70
CA PHE A 117 -0.30 -9.49 -4.80
C PHE A 117 -0.23 -9.00 -6.26
N PRO A 118 -1.20 -9.38 -7.10
CA PRO A 118 -1.19 -8.97 -8.50
C PRO A 118 -1.53 -7.49 -8.65
N PHE A 119 -0.80 -6.83 -9.54
CA PHE A 119 -1.02 -5.45 -9.94
C PHE A 119 -1.54 -5.40 -11.37
N TRP A 120 -2.31 -4.37 -11.68
CA TRP A 120 -2.52 -4.01 -13.07
C TRP A 120 -1.26 -3.40 -13.64
N LYS A 121 -0.89 -3.77 -14.86
CA LYS A 121 0.21 -3.12 -15.57
C LYS A 121 -0.05 -1.63 -15.77
N LEU A 122 1.03 -0.87 -15.97
CA LEU A 122 0.88 0.52 -16.41
C LEU A 122 0.23 0.56 -17.78
N TYR A 123 -0.48 1.65 -18.11
CA TYR A 123 -1.19 1.75 -19.37
C TYR A 123 -0.28 1.48 -20.58
N ASP A 124 0.94 2.02 -20.58
CA ASP A 124 1.89 1.89 -21.68
C ASP A 124 2.45 0.47 -21.86
N GLU A 125 2.26 -0.40 -20.86
CA GLU A 125 2.68 -1.80 -20.87
C GLU A 125 1.53 -2.75 -21.24
N LEU A 126 0.32 -2.22 -21.42
CA LEU A 126 -0.83 -3.00 -21.86
C LEU A 126 -0.69 -3.44 -23.32
N PRO A 127 -1.26 -4.60 -23.69
CA PRO A 127 -1.37 -5.03 -25.08
C PRO A 127 -1.95 -3.92 -25.96
N GLU A 128 -1.43 -3.79 -27.19
CA GLU A 128 -1.87 -2.76 -28.14
C GLU A 128 -3.39 -2.80 -28.38
N ALA A 129 -3.99 -4.00 -28.42
CA ALA A 129 -5.43 -4.19 -28.56
C ALA A 129 -6.24 -3.54 -27.43
N VAL A 130 -5.68 -3.46 -26.21
CA VAL A 130 -6.29 -2.77 -25.06
C VAL A 130 -6.11 -1.27 -25.20
N ARG A 131 -4.90 -0.82 -25.54
CA ARG A 131 -4.59 0.62 -25.71
C ARG A 131 -5.35 1.27 -26.86
N ALA A 132 -5.64 0.52 -27.92
CA ALA A 132 -6.42 0.98 -29.06
C ALA A 132 -7.89 1.30 -28.73
N SER A 133 -8.40 0.88 -27.56
CA SER A 133 -9.75 1.21 -27.12
C SER A 133 -9.83 2.67 -26.63
N SER A 134 -10.56 3.52 -27.35
CA SER A 134 -10.66 4.94 -27.05
C SER A 134 -11.58 5.24 -25.85
N GLY A 135 -11.25 6.26 -25.06
CA GLY A 135 -12.20 6.95 -24.17
C GLY A 135 -12.08 6.68 -22.68
N ASN A 136 -11.23 5.73 -22.25
CA ASN A 136 -11.05 5.39 -20.82
C ASN A 136 -9.57 5.37 -20.36
N GLU A 137 -8.65 5.84 -21.21
CA GLU A 137 -7.21 5.86 -20.91
C GLU A 137 -6.90 6.65 -19.63
N GLU A 138 -7.40 7.87 -19.51
CA GLU A 138 -7.12 8.74 -18.36
C GLU A 138 -7.59 8.11 -17.04
N ALA A 139 -8.83 7.62 -17.01
CA ALA A 139 -9.39 6.92 -15.85
C ALA A 139 -8.61 5.63 -15.51
N TYR A 140 -8.08 4.93 -16.52
CA TYR A 140 -7.21 3.77 -16.30
C TYR A 140 -5.88 4.20 -15.66
N ARG A 141 -5.20 5.20 -16.23
CA ARG A 141 -3.92 5.71 -15.72
C ARG A 141 -4.04 6.23 -14.29
N GLU A 142 -5.15 6.89 -13.96
CA GLU A 142 -5.37 7.48 -12.64
C GLU A 142 -5.78 6.44 -11.58
N ALA A 143 -6.70 5.54 -11.92
CA ALA A 143 -7.39 4.72 -10.90
C ALA A 143 -7.16 3.21 -11.01
N VAL A 144 -6.46 2.72 -12.04
CA VAL A 144 -6.26 1.28 -12.27
C VAL A 144 -4.79 0.89 -12.45
N GLY A 145 -4.08 1.50 -13.41
CA GLY A 145 -2.71 1.12 -13.75
C GLY A 145 -1.75 1.25 -12.57
N GLY A 146 -0.91 0.23 -12.36
CA GLY A 146 0.04 0.16 -11.24
C GLY A 146 -0.62 -0.06 -9.87
N ARG A 147 -1.93 -0.28 -9.79
CA ARG A 147 -2.65 -0.54 -8.53
C ARG A 147 -2.92 -2.03 -8.34
N LEU A 148 -3.07 -2.43 -7.09
CA LEU A 148 -3.44 -3.79 -6.72
C LEU A 148 -4.80 -4.17 -7.32
N VAL A 149 -4.87 -5.33 -7.97
CA VAL A 149 -6.10 -5.85 -8.60
C VAL A 149 -7.24 -5.85 -7.58
N ILE A 150 -7.01 -6.41 -6.40
CA ILE A 150 -8.03 -6.52 -5.36
C ILE A 150 -8.53 -5.15 -4.90
N GLU A 151 -7.66 -4.16 -4.73
CA GLU A 151 -8.10 -2.83 -4.30
C GLU A 151 -8.99 -2.16 -5.35
N THR A 152 -8.62 -2.22 -6.62
CA THR A 152 -9.43 -1.62 -7.69
C THR A 152 -10.79 -2.31 -7.86
N LEU A 153 -10.86 -3.64 -7.67
CA LEU A 153 -12.12 -4.38 -7.71
C LEU A 153 -13.00 -4.04 -6.50
N LEU A 154 -12.39 -3.85 -5.32
CA LEU A 154 -13.09 -3.36 -4.14
C LEU A 154 -13.56 -1.91 -4.31
N ASP A 155 -12.80 -1.04 -4.98
CA ASP A 155 -13.21 0.31 -5.35
C ASP A 155 -14.40 0.28 -6.31
N ALA A 156 -14.34 -0.53 -7.36
CA ALA A 156 -15.47 -0.71 -8.29
C ALA A 156 -16.73 -1.23 -7.57
N PHE A 157 -16.57 -2.22 -6.69
CA PHE A 157 -17.67 -2.72 -5.87
C PHE A 157 -18.25 -1.62 -4.97
N ALA A 158 -17.41 -0.87 -4.26
CA ALA A 158 -17.84 0.20 -3.36
C ALA A 158 -18.61 1.30 -4.11
N PHE A 159 -18.11 1.72 -5.27
CA PHE A 159 -18.78 2.71 -6.11
C PHE A 159 -20.17 2.23 -6.56
N LEU A 160 -20.25 1.05 -7.18
CA LEU A 160 -21.52 0.49 -7.66
C LEU A 160 -22.53 0.26 -6.52
N ASN A 161 -22.05 -0.17 -5.35
CA ASN A 161 -22.88 -0.35 -4.15
C ASN A 161 -23.45 0.99 -3.65
N ARG A 162 -22.67 2.08 -3.71
CA ARG A 162 -23.18 3.40 -3.33
C ARG A 162 -24.19 3.93 -4.34
N CYS A 163 -23.99 3.67 -5.63
CA CYS A 163 -24.92 4.09 -6.67
C CYS A 163 -26.26 3.34 -6.59
N ASP A 164 -26.22 2.03 -6.35
CA ASP A 164 -27.43 1.22 -6.12
C ASP A 164 -27.17 0.10 -5.08
N PRO A 165 -27.45 0.35 -3.79
CA PRO A 165 -27.24 -0.63 -2.73
C PRO A 165 -28.11 -1.88 -2.86
N THR A 166 -29.19 -1.84 -3.66
CA THR A 166 -30.11 -2.97 -3.83
C THR A 166 -29.51 -4.09 -4.68
N LEU A 167 -28.43 -3.81 -5.41
CA LEU A 167 -27.70 -4.80 -6.20
C LEU A 167 -26.78 -5.68 -5.35
N ALA A 168 -26.47 -5.25 -4.12
CA ALA A 168 -25.63 -5.98 -3.18
C ALA A 168 -26.41 -7.03 -2.41
N SER A 169 -25.84 -8.24 -2.31
CA SER A 169 -26.36 -9.28 -1.45
C SER A 169 -25.83 -9.07 -0.04
N ARG A 170 -26.73 -9.09 0.95
CA ARG A 170 -26.39 -8.88 2.37
C ARG A 170 -26.93 -10.01 3.21
N ASP A 171 -26.16 -10.39 4.23
CA ASP A 171 -26.63 -11.35 5.22
C ASP A 171 -27.87 -10.77 5.94
N PRO A 172 -29.00 -11.49 5.96
CA PRO A 172 -30.25 -10.95 6.50
C PRO A 172 -30.24 -10.78 8.02
N LYS A 173 -29.28 -11.39 8.74
CA LYS A 173 -29.14 -11.28 10.19
C LYS A 173 -28.20 -10.16 10.60
N THR A 174 -27.09 -9.99 9.90
CA THR A 174 -26.06 -9.00 10.25
C THR A 174 -26.15 -7.72 9.43
N GLY A 175 -26.77 -7.75 8.25
CA GLY A 175 -26.78 -6.65 7.29
C GLY A 175 -25.45 -6.47 6.54
N GLU A 176 -24.46 -7.30 6.85
CA GLU A 176 -23.13 -7.27 6.24
C GLU A 176 -23.17 -7.74 4.79
N LEU A 177 -22.24 -7.25 3.97
CA LEU A 177 -22.13 -7.70 2.59
C LEU A 177 -21.73 -9.18 2.54
N GLU A 178 -22.46 -9.99 1.77
CA GLU A 178 -22.08 -11.38 1.55
C GLU A 178 -20.67 -11.46 0.93
N PHE A 179 -19.90 -12.47 1.35
CA PHE A 179 -18.48 -12.71 0.95
C PHE A 179 -17.45 -11.72 1.50
N PHE A 180 -17.87 -10.73 2.29
CA PHE A 180 -16.96 -9.81 2.98
C PHE A 180 -17.10 -9.93 4.52
N PRO A 181 -16.03 -9.64 5.29
CA PRO A 181 -14.68 -9.37 4.82
C PRO A 181 -14.01 -10.60 4.20
N LEU A 182 -13.07 -10.37 3.28
CA LEU A 182 -12.26 -11.41 2.69
C LEU A 182 -11.47 -12.18 3.76
N LYS A 183 -11.26 -13.48 3.53
CA LYS A 183 -10.57 -14.38 4.46
C LYS A 183 -9.14 -13.89 4.75
N PRO A 184 -8.68 -13.79 6.00
CA PRO A 184 -7.28 -13.48 6.27
C PRO A 184 -6.39 -14.67 5.86
N TYR A 185 -5.34 -14.40 5.08
CA TYR A 185 -4.36 -15.42 4.65
C TYR A 185 -2.96 -15.16 5.21
N SER A 186 -2.58 -13.91 5.44
CA SER A 186 -1.34 -13.55 6.11
C SER A 186 -1.55 -13.38 7.63
N GLY A 187 -0.45 -13.45 8.39
CA GLY A 187 -0.41 -13.01 9.78
C GLY A 187 -0.62 -11.50 9.91
N PRO A 188 -0.51 -10.91 11.12
CA PRO A 188 -0.79 -9.49 11.36
C PRO A 188 0.24 -8.51 10.76
N VAL A 189 0.98 -8.91 9.73
CA VAL A 189 2.10 -8.16 9.17
C VAL A 189 1.62 -7.40 7.93
N GLY A 190 1.39 -6.09 8.09
CA GLY A 190 1.13 -5.18 6.97
C GLY A 190 -0.33 -4.84 6.69
N TYR A 191 -0.55 -4.23 5.52
CA TYR A 191 -1.84 -3.77 5.03
C TYR A 191 -2.53 -4.82 4.14
N GLU A 192 -3.80 -5.11 4.45
CA GLU A 192 -4.66 -5.90 3.56
C GLU A 192 -6.08 -5.31 3.53
N ARG A 193 -6.49 -4.79 2.37
CA ARG A 193 -7.89 -4.40 2.15
C ARG A 193 -8.73 -5.63 1.91
N ARG A 194 -9.66 -5.90 2.83
CA ARG A 194 -10.54 -7.09 2.82
C ARG A 194 -12.02 -6.74 2.75
N HIS A 195 -12.35 -5.45 2.70
CA HIS A 195 -13.74 -5.00 2.63
C HIS A 195 -13.84 -3.75 1.74
N PRO A 196 -14.89 -3.59 0.92
CA PRO A 196 -15.06 -2.41 0.06
C PRO A 196 -15.09 -1.10 0.87
N ASP A 197 -15.71 -1.11 2.05
CA ASP A 197 -15.80 0.05 2.94
C ASP A 197 -14.51 0.32 3.74
N GLN A 198 -13.47 -0.52 3.61
CA GLN A 198 -12.17 -0.21 4.19
C GLN A 198 -11.43 0.83 3.34
N PRO A 199 -10.70 1.76 3.97
CA PRO A 199 -9.84 2.72 3.27
C PRO A 199 -8.75 2.01 2.45
N GLY A 200 -8.34 2.63 1.35
CA GLY A 200 -7.28 2.14 0.46
C GLY A 200 -5.87 2.23 1.08
N ARG A 201 -4.89 1.58 0.44
CA ARG A 201 -3.50 1.53 0.92
C ARG A 201 -2.93 2.91 1.22
N ALA A 202 -3.10 3.88 0.32
CA ALA A 202 -2.56 5.23 0.49
C ALA A 202 -3.12 5.94 1.74
N GLU A 203 -4.43 5.85 1.98
CA GLU A 203 -5.07 6.46 3.14
C GLU A 203 -4.63 5.79 4.45
N ILE A 204 -4.56 4.46 4.47
CA ILE A 204 -4.07 3.74 5.64
C ILE A 204 -2.59 3.98 5.89
N HIS A 205 -1.75 4.03 4.85
CA HIS A 205 -0.34 4.37 4.99
C HIS A 205 -0.17 5.76 5.61
N LEU A 206 -0.92 6.76 5.13
CA LEU A 206 -0.91 8.11 5.70
C LEU A 206 -1.32 8.10 7.17
N GLU A 207 -2.40 7.41 7.52
CA GLU A 207 -2.90 7.37 8.90
C GLU A 207 -1.96 6.61 9.84
N VAL A 208 -1.41 5.47 9.40
CA VAL A 208 -0.43 4.69 10.16
C VAL A 208 0.84 5.51 10.38
N ARG A 209 1.35 6.18 9.34
CA ARG A 209 2.51 7.05 9.42
C ARG A 209 2.28 8.19 10.41
N ARG A 210 1.16 8.91 10.27
CA ARG A 210 0.77 10.01 11.16
C ARG A 210 0.70 9.55 12.62
N ARG A 211 0.09 8.39 12.89
CA ARG A 211 0.00 7.82 14.24
C ARG A 211 1.37 7.41 14.80
N ALA A 212 2.23 6.84 13.95
CA ALA A 212 3.57 6.42 14.35
C ALA A 212 4.46 7.62 14.71
N GLU A 213 4.40 8.69 13.93
CA GLU A 213 5.15 9.95 14.13
C GLU A 213 4.65 10.78 15.33
N ALA A 214 3.38 10.65 15.68
CA ALA A 214 2.77 11.39 16.80
C ALA A 214 3.15 10.83 18.18
N LYS A 215 3.59 9.56 18.25
CA LYS A 215 3.99 8.90 19.51
C LYS A 215 5.50 8.81 19.59
N SER A 216 6.08 9.08 20.75
CA SER A 216 7.50 8.80 21.00
C SER A 216 7.81 7.31 20.73
N PRO A 217 9.03 6.98 20.28
CA PRO A 217 9.41 5.59 20.02
C PRO A 217 9.23 4.70 21.26
N ALA A 218 9.02 3.41 21.05
CA ALA A 218 9.16 2.42 22.10
C ALA A 218 10.63 2.24 22.50
N GLY A 219 10.88 1.61 23.65
CA GLY A 219 12.23 1.40 24.20
C GLY A 219 12.65 2.47 25.20
N ILE A 220 13.90 2.36 25.64
CA ILE A 220 14.51 3.16 26.71
C ILE A 220 15.16 4.43 26.14
N ARG A 221 15.84 4.29 24.99
CA ARG A 221 16.57 5.36 24.30
C ARG A 221 16.91 4.94 22.88
N ARG A 222 17.35 5.90 22.07
CA ARG A 222 17.97 5.64 20.77
C ARG A 222 19.40 6.12 20.69
N THR A 223 20.25 5.33 20.06
CA THR A 223 21.65 5.66 19.79
C THR A 223 21.81 5.91 18.30
N ILE A 224 22.16 7.14 17.93
CA ILE A 224 22.51 7.53 16.56
C ILE A 224 23.96 7.13 16.29
N GLN A 225 24.18 6.45 15.17
CA GLN A 225 25.48 5.93 14.76
C GLN A 225 25.86 6.31 13.33
N TYR A 226 24.88 6.73 12.53
CA TYR A 226 25.10 7.12 11.14
C TYR A 226 24.11 8.22 10.74
N SER A 227 24.49 9.01 9.74
CA SER A 227 23.59 9.95 9.09
C SER A 227 23.95 10.15 7.63
N PHE A 228 22.95 10.44 6.80
CA PHE A 228 23.15 10.78 5.40
C PHE A 228 22.12 11.81 4.92
N PRO A 229 22.42 12.60 3.88
CA PRO A 229 21.45 13.52 3.29
C PRO A 229 20.39 12.75 2.48
N SER A 230 19.12 13.14 2.60
CA SER A 230 18.01 12.63 1.79
C SER A 230 17.03 13.77 1.47
N GLY A 231 17.03 14.21 0.21
CA GLY A 231 16.32 15.43 -0.20
C GLY A 231 16.83 16.65 0.58
N ASP A 232 15.91 17.44 1.13
CA ASP A 232 16.21 18.64 1.92
C ASP A 232 16.41 18.37 3.42
N SER A 233 16.52 17.11 3.83
CA SER A 233 16.67 16.72 5.23
C SER A 233 17.88 15.79 5.43
N THR A 234 18.41 15.78 6.65
CA THR A 234 19.31 14.72 7.11
C THR A 234 18.47 13.56 7.66
N VAL A 235 18.88 12.33 7.37
CA VAL A 235 18.36 11.11 7.99
C VAL A 235 19.38 10.62 9.02
N TYR A 236 18.90 10.27 10.20
CA TYR A 236 19.67 9.69 11.28
C TYR A 236 19.31 8.23 11.47
N CYS A 237 20.34 7.43 11.68
CA CYS A 237 20.26 5.98 11.73
C CYS A 237 20.95 5.45 12.98
N GLY A 238 20.47 4.31 13.47
CA GLY A 238 21.11 3.59 14.55
C GLY A 238 20.14 2.65 15.23
N TYR A 239 20.27 2.48 16.55
CA TYR A 239 19.55 1.46 17.28
C TYR A 239 18.70 2.01 18.42
N THR A 240 17.50 1.44 18.54
CA THR A 240 16.65 1.58 19.72
C THR A 240 17.06 0.54 20.75
N ASP A 241 17.33 0.97 21.98
CA ASP A 241 17.65 0.11 23.12
C ASP A 241 16.37 -0.25 23.87
N ASN A 242 16.02 -1.53 23.95
CA ASN A 242 14.84 -2.02 24.67
C ASN A 242 15.20 -2.86 25.90
N GLY A 243 16.38 -2.62 26.47
CA GLY A 243 16.86 -3.33 27.64
C GLY A 243 17.07 -4.82 27.33
N SER A 244 16.37 -5.69 28.06
CA SER A 244 16.55 -7.14 27.94
C SER A 244 16.03 -7.74 26.63
N ARG A 245 15.23 -7.00 25.85
CA ARG A 245 14.72 -7.46 24.54
C ARG A 245 15.70 -7.23 23.38
N GLY A 246 16.85 -6.62 23.66
CA GLY A 246 17.88 -6.34 22.66
C GLY A 246 17.72 -4.98 22.02
N GLN A 247 18.24 -4.87 20.79
CA GLN A 247 18.29 -3.66 20.01
C GLN A 247 17.69 -3.89 18.63
N TRP A 248 17.00 -2.89 18.09
CA TRP A 248 16.55 -2.91 16.69
C TRP A 248 16.89 -1.61 15.99
N ALA A 249 17.07 -1.70 14.69
CA ALA A 249 17.44 -0.59 13.84
C ALA A 249 16.30 0.44 13.71
N PHE A 250 16.66 1.71 13.55
CA PHE A 250 15.75 2.78 13.16
C PHE A 250 16.37 3.68 12.10
N THR A 251 15.52 4.28 11.26
CA THR A 251 15.88 5.35 10.33
C THR A 251 14.88 6.49 10.43
N GLU A 252 15.34 7.72 10.67
CA GLU A 252 14.43 8.87 10.89
C GLU A 252 14.96 10.19 10.37
N SER A 253 14.06 11.05 9.91
CA SER A 253 14.42 12.42 9.54
C SER A 253 14.82 13.24 10.76
N ALA A 254 15.68 14.24 10.54
CA ALA A 254 16.07 15.23 11.54
C ALA A 254 14.85 15.87 12.23
N VAL A 255 13.80 16.15 11.46
CA VAL A 255 12.53 16.74 11.94
C VAL A 255 11.87 15.82 12.98
N GLN A 256 11.79 14.52 12.70
CA GLN A 256 11.18 13.58 13.64
C GLN A 256 12.03 13.37 14.89
N VAL A 257 13.36 13.24 14.74
CA VAL A 257 14.27 13.13 15.90
C VAL A 257 14.15 14.37 16.80
N ALA A 258 14.10 15.58 16.22
CA ALA A 258 13.92 16.81 16.97
C ALA A 258 12.57 16.85 17.71
N ARG A 259 11.49 16.38 17.08
CA ARG A 259 10.18 16.24 17.71
C ARG A 259 10.23 15.29 18.92
N ASP A 260 10.82 14.12 18.75
CA ASP A 260 10.91 13.12 19.81
C ASP A 260 11.76 13.62 21.00
N VAL A 261 12.90 14.26 20.73
CA VAL A 261 13.77 14.87 21.75
C VAL A 261 13.03 15.95 22.54
N ARG A 262 12.25 16.80 21.87
CA ARG A 262 11.41 17.82 22.53
C ARG A 262 10.30 17.21 23.36
N ASN A 263 9.76 16.08 22.93
CA ASN A 263 8.78 15.30 23.70
C ASN A 263 9.43 14.49 24.84
N GLY A 264 10.74 14.65 25.07
CA GLY A 264 11.46 14.07 26.19
C GLY A 264 12.02 12.67 25.95
N PHE A 265 11.88 12.10 24.74
CA PHE A 265 12.46 10.79 24.45
C PHE A 265 13.99 10.88 24.35
N PRO A 266 14.76 10.01 25.05
CA PRO A 266 16.21 10.12 25.07
C PRO A 266 16.86 9.67 23.75
N TYR A 267 17.60 10.58 23.13
CA TYR A 267 18.55 10.27 22.06
C TYR A 267 19.98 10.49 22.55
N ILE A 268 20.88 9.59 22.17
CA ILE A 268 22.32 9.73 22.34
C ILE A 268 23.01 9.53 20.99
N VAL A 269 24.20 10.09 20.84
CA VAL A 269 25.07 9.85 19.69
C VAL A 269 26.41 9.31 20.16
N ALA A 270 26.93 8.31 19.45
CA ALA A 270 28.31 7.87 19.62
C ALA A 270 29.22 8.76 18.77
N THR A 271 30.18 9.44 19.39
CA THR A 271 31.18 10.26 18.70
C THR A 271 32.39 9.41 18.30
N ALA A 272 33.16 9.87 17.30
CA ALA A 272 34.37 9.16 16.84
C ALA A 272 35.43 8.92 17.94
N ASP A 273 35.41 9.70 19.03
CA ASP A 273 36.23 9.51 20.24
C ASP A 273 35.71 8.39 21.18
N GLY A 274 34.62 7.71 20.80
CA GLY A 274 33.96 6.67 21.60
C GLY A 274 33.05 7.20 22.71
N ALA A 275 32.92 8.52 22.89
CA ALA A 275 32.04 9.09 23.89
C ALA A 275 30.57 9.01 23.46
N HIS A 276 29.67 8.86 24.43
CA HIS A 276 28.22 8.92 24.21
C HIS A 276 27.71 10.27 24.70
N ARG A 277 27.11 11.05 23.82
CA ARG A 277 26.60 12.39 24.14
C ARG A 277 25.09 12.43 23.98
N ARG A 278 24.40 13.07 24.94
CA ARG A 278 22.96 13.29 24.83
C ARG A 278 22.67 14.27 23.69
N VAL A 279 21.69 13.92 22.86
CA VAL A 279 21.18 14.78 21.80
C VAL A 279 20.14 15.73 22.39
N SER A 280 20.21 16.99 21.98
CA SER A 280 19.25 18.04 22.32
C SER A 280 18.72 18.68 21.03
N ALA A 281 17.53 19.26 21.09
CA ALA A 281 16.90 19.94 19.96
C ALA A 281 16.79 21.44 20.26
N GLY A 282 17.33 22.27 19.37
CA GLY A 282 17.22 23.72 19.43
C GLY A 282 15.79 24.22 19.13
N PRO A 283 15.51 25.52 19.34
CA PRO A 283 14.21 26.12 19.02
C PRO A 283 13.85 26.01 17.53
N ASP A 284 14.84 26.05 16.65
CA ASP A 284 14.72 25.96 15.19
C ASP A 284 14.61 24.52 14.65
N GLY A 285 14.79 23.51 15.51
CA GLY A 285 14.73 22.09 15.13
C GLY A 285 16.08 21.48 14.81
N ARG A 286 17.17 22.25 14.88
CA ARG A 286 18.52 21.71 14.74
C ARG A 286 18.87 20.84 15.93
N LEU A 287 19.58 19.76 15.66
CA LEU A 287 19.99 18.78 16.66
C LEU A 287 21.44 19.04 17.09
N PHE A 288 21.72 18.88 18.38
CA PHE A 288 23.03 19.16 18.97
C PHE A 288 23.47 18.07 19.92
N ALA A 289 24.77 17.76 19.91
CA ALA A 289 25.45 16.93 20.90
C ALA A 289 26.38 17.82 21.75
N GLY A 290 25.87 18.35 22.86
CA GLY A 290 26.52 19.45 23.59
C GLY A 290 26.37 20.76 22.82
N SER A 291 27.48 21.41 22.47
CA SER A 291 27.50 22.64 21.66
C SER A 291 27.68 22.40 20.16
N THR A 292 27.91 21.16 19.73
CA THR A 292 28.18 20.81 18.33
C THR A 292 26.89 20.40 17.63
N GLY A 293 26.63 20.97 16.45
CA GLY A 293 25.53 20.54 15.58
C GLY A 293 25.74 19.09 15.14
N LEU A 294 24.67 18.31 15.17
CA LEU A 294 24.72 16.87 14.86
C LEU A 294 25.04 16.61 13.38
N ASP A 295 24.71 17.56 12.51
CA ASP A 295 25.09 17.62 11.08
C ASP A 295 26.60 17.76 10.83
N ALA A 296 27.34 18.33 11.78
CA ALA A 296 28.79 18.53 11.72
C ALA A 296 29.59 17.48 12.50
N LEU A 297 28.91 16.48 13.09
CA LEU A 297 29.54 15.48 13.94
C LEU A 297 30.12 14.34 13.11
N ALA A 298 31.37 13.95 13.38
CA ALA A 298 31.96 12.74 12.82
C ALA A 298 31.49 11.50 13.60
N PHE A 299 30.89 10.55 12.88
CA PHE A 299 30.50 9.24 13.42
C PHE A 299 31.71 8.28 13.47
N PRO A 300 31.71 7.27 14.36
CA PRO A 300 32.79 6.29 14.46
C PRO A 300 32.94 5.49 13.16
N ALA A 301 34.17 5.33 12.66
CA ALA A 301 34.44 4.55 11.45
C ALA A 301 34.13 3.04 11.60
N SER A 302 34.06 2.53 12.85
CA SER A 302 33.88 1.11 13.16
C SER A 302 32.43 0.72 13.53
N SER A 303 31.47 1.64 13.46
CA SER A 303 30.05 1.38 13.78
C SER A 303 29.15 1.27 12.55
N VAL A 304 29.72 1.16 11.34
CA VAL A 304 28.97 1.04 10.07
C VAL A 304 28.56 -0.42 9.81
N ASP A 305 28.09 -1.11 10.86
CA ASP A 305 27.32 -2.33 10.71
C ASP A 305 25.86 -2.01 11.04
N PRO A 306 24.95 -2.09 10.07
CA PRO A 306 25.17 -2.46 8.66
C PRO A 306 25.77 -1.32 7.81
N ALA A 307 26.20 -1.68 6.60
CA ALA A 307 26.76 -0.76 5.59
C ALA A 307 25.79 0.40 5.25
N SER A 308 26.32 1.52 4.74
CA SER A 308 25.53 2.72 4.40
C SER A 308 24.35 2.43 3.47
N GLU A 309 24.56 1.54 2.49
CA GLU A 309 23.54 1.13 1.52
C GLU A 309 22.36 0.41 2.19
N VAL A 310 22.61 -0.29 3.30
CA VAL A 310 21.56 -0.96 4.08
C VAL A 310 20.71 0.06 4.81
N TRP A 311 21.33 1.08 5.42
CA TRP A 311 20.60 2.18 6.08
C TRP A 311 19.75 2.97 5.09
N GLU A 312 20.30 3.27 3.92
CA GLU A 312 19.58 3.93 2.84
C GLU A 312 18.41 3.08 2.32
N GLY A 313 18.62 1.76 2.18
CA GLY A 313 17.56 0.81 1.85
C GLY A 313 16.44 0.78 2.88
N TRP A 314 16.77 0.72 4.18
CA TRP A 314 15.78 0.76 5.27
C TRP A 314 15.03 2.09 5.34
N TRP A 315 15.70 3.21 5.06
CA TRP A 315 15.03 4.51 4.96
C TRP A 315 14.07 4.56 3.78
N LYS A 316 14.47 4.05 2.61
CA LYS A 316 13.60 3.95 1.44
C LYS A 316 12.36 3.11 1.75
N TRP A 317 12.54 1.92 2.32
CA TRP A 317 11.42 1.06 2.74
C TRP A 317 10.53 1.72 3.80
N ALA A 318 11.10 2.40 4.79
CA ALA A 318 10.33 3.16 5.76
C ALA A 318 9.54 4.33 5.13
N GLY A 319 10.05 4.92 4.04
CA GLY A 319 9.36 5.94 3.26
C GLY A 319 8.18 5.38 2.46
N GLU A 320 8.33 4.19 1.88
CA GLU A 320 7.34 3.53 1.01
C GLU A 320 6.28 2.74 1.82
N ASP A 321 6.66 2.17 2.98
CA ASP A 321 5.80 1.36 3.84
C ASP A 321 5.68 1.95 5.26
N ALA A 322 4.50 2.51 5.55
CA ALA A 322 4.17 3.07 6.84
C ALA A 322 4.10 2.01 7.97
N PHE A 323 3.78 0.75 7.65
CA PHE A 323 3.77 -0.34 8.63
C PHE A 323 5.18 -0.70 9.04
N HIS A 324 6.09 -0.79 8.06
CA HIS A 324 7.51 -0.98 8.35
C HIS A 324 8.06 0.16 9.23
N TYR A 325 7.74 1.41 8.88
CA TYR A 325 8.12 2.57 9.71
C TYR A 325 7.55 2.51 11.14
N ARG A 326 6.27 2.13 11.28
CA ARG A 326 5.65 1.92 12.59
C ARG A 326 6.38 0.84 13.39
N ASP A 327 6.76 -0.25 12.75
CA ASP A 327 7.40 -1.39 13.41
C ASP A 327 8.79 -1.02 13.91
N GLN A 328 9.59 -0.30 13.11
CA GLN A 328 10.87 0.30 13.55
C GLN A 328 10.71 1.22 14.77
N ARG A 329 9.56 1.91 14.89
CA ARG A 329 9.29 2.80 16.04
C ARG A 329 8.74 2.08 17.27
N HIS A 330 7.93 1.02 17.11
CA HIS A 330 7.05 0.58 18.19
C HIS A 330 7.00 -0.92 18.47
N LEU A 331 7.48 -1.79 17.57
CA LEU A 331 7.24 -3.25 17.67
C LEU A 331 8.50 -4.12 17.68
N GLY A 332 9.68 -3.51 17.79
CA GLY A 332 10.95 -4.24 17.82
C GLY A 332 11.18 -5.12 19.05
#